data_AF-A0A926WNX7-F1
#
_entry.id   AF-A0A926WNX7-F1
#
_cell.length_a   1.000
_cell.length_b   1.000
_cell.length_c   1.000
_cell.angle_alpha   90.00
_cell.angle_beta   90.00
_cell.angle_gamma   90.00
#
_symmetry.space_group_name_H-M   'P 1'
#
loop_
_entity.id
_entity.type
_entity.pdbx_description
1 polymer ?
#
loop_
_entity_poly.entity_id
_entity_poly.type
_entity_poly.pdbx_seq_one_letter_code
_entity_poly.pdbx_strand_id
1 'polypeptide(L)'
;MSEQIFLDIPQVELLQWLARGSLKQNLLRAIRLWVWLRSLYGSDETRLVLDDPFTFADWRDAFFNQNHPKAEAIPDLHDANCLCAKTTAAWLFDAKTGLNESEWKRSLLTHVEISQKLDALLQQRLFGVTRRSLQADLEILQKLGWLEYRQQKYHRVKKLPSRPISANQAPTSTNLNSYELNFLNQEDLASIAQNHSQQICGVQRFFFKLDYVSPRTTIDQVEDWQHELREIWGQTPVPPIRLTYNSARLGKAVESLIYPVCIYYVQRAVYLCAFGQSPDRKTDWYNYRLDRIQQITPIKWTNTAIPQILQQRYNKATLPNPEEIEGQLSKAWGFDFYLQSQLMLLRFVRNYHDRYIQHTFRHETFQAISYQQAQRLIRQHTPQLPQQQALLKVLAARSHEDAYYRVNYRHGDNNVMMRLRAWRPKAEVLSPWDLRQKIAADVAAEFQLYHDSQKL
;
A
#
# COMPACT_ATOMS: atom_id res chain seq x y z
N MET A 1 -7.99 -34.10 32.76
CA MET A 1 -8.54 -33.33 31.63
C MET A 1 -7.59 -32.17 31.39
N SER A 2 -6.94 -32.11 30.23
CA SER A 2 -5.83 -31.17 29.99
C SER A 2 -6.37 -29.75 29.77
N GLU A 3 -5.98 -28.82 30.64
CA GLU A 3 -6.16 -27.39 30.37
C GLU A 3 -5.39 -27.02 29.09
N GLN A 4 -6.01 -26.25 28.20
CA GLN A 4 -5.34 -25.82 26.97
C GLN A 4 -4.35 -24.70 27.28
N ILE A 5 -3.08 -24.95 27.03
CA ILE A 5 -1.99 -24.02 27.31
C ILE A 5 -1.70 -23.18 26.07
N PHE A 6 -1.72 -21.86 26.22
CA PHE A 6 -1.30 -20.89 25.21
C PHE A 6 0.21 -20.66 25.28
N LEU A 7 0.94 -21.16 24.28
CA LEU A 7 2.40 -21.06 24.19
C LEU A 7 2.91 -20.23 23.00
N ASP A 8 2.01 -19.69 22.18
CA ASP A 8 2.43 -19.00 20.96
C ASP A 8 3.21 -17.72 21.28
N ILE A 9 4.27 -17.52 20.51
CA ILE A 9 5.05 -16.29 20.52
C ILE A 9 4.36 -15.21 19.67
N PRO A 10 4.57 -13.91 19.96
CA PRO A 10 3.87 -12.81 19.32
C PRO A 10 4.47 -12.51 17.93
N GLN A 11 4.39 -13.47 17.02
CA GLN A 11 4.74 -13.30 15.61
C GLN A 11 3.75 -12.37 14.90
N VAL A 12 4.16 -11.81 13.76
CA VAL A 12 3.40 -10.79 13.03
C VAL A 12 1.99 -11.28 12.71
N GLU A 13 1.83 -12.53 12.28
CA GLU A 13 0.56 -13.14 11.91
C GLU A 13 -0.42 -13.18 13.09
N LEU A 14 0.08 -13.61 14.25
CA LEU A 14 -0.71 -13.64 15.48
C LEU A 14 -1.09 -12.22 15.91
N LEU A 15 -0.15 -11.27 15.86
CA LEU A 15 -0.41 -9.88 16.22
C LEU A 15 -1.40 -9.21 15.25
N GLN A 16 -1.30 -9.49 13.96
CA GLN A 16 -2.20 -9.00 12.92
C GLN A 16 -3.62 -9.54 13.13
N TRP A 17 -3.75 -10.80 13.55
CA TRP A 17 -5.03 -11.39 13.90
C TRP A 17 -5.63 -10.75 15.18
N LEU A 18 -4.82 -10.53 16.22
CA LEU A 18 -5.24 -9.87 17.46
C LEU A 18 -5.62 -8.39 17.25
N ALA A 19 -5.01 -7.72 16.26
CA ALA A 19 -5.23 -6.30 16.00
C ALA A 19 -6.66 -5.94 15.54
N ARG A 20 -7.40 -6.89 14.94
CA ARG A 20 -8.74 -6.67 14.32
C ARG A 20 -8.80 -5.44 13.39
N GLY A 21 -7.75 -5.25 12.59
CA GLY A 21 -7.59 -4.09 11.71
C GLY A 21 -6.10 -3.87 11.40
N SER A 22 -5.73 -2.66 10.98
CA SER A 22 -4.32 -2.33 10.69
C SER A 22 -3.42 -2.58 11.91
N LEU A 23 -2.46 -3.51 11.77
CA LEU A 23 -1.47 -3.78 12.82
C LEU A 23 -0.61 -2.54 13.10
N LYS A 24 -0.30 -1.73 12.08
CA LYS A 24 0.43 -0.46 12.21
C LYS A 24 -0.19 0.47 13.26
N GLN A 25 -1.52 0.58 13.26
CA GLN A 25 -2.25 1.46 14.17
C GLN A 25 -2.52 0.82 15.54
N ASN A 26 -2.54 -0.52 15.60
CA ASN A 26 -2.99 -1.27 16.79
C ASN A 26 -1.91 -2.14 17.43
N LEU A 27 -0.63 -1.99 17.05
CA LEU A 27 0.47 -2.84 17.49
C LEU A 27 0.55 -3.00 19.01
N LEU A 28 0.54 -1.89 19.76
CA LEU A 28 0.60 -1.94 21.23
C LEU A 28 -0.59 -2.67 21.83
N ARG A 29 -1.79 -2.52 21.23
CA ARG A 29 -2.98 -3.26 21.68
C ARG A 29 -2.85 -4.74 21.36
N ALA A 30 -2.39 -5.10 20.17
CA ALA A 30 -2.18 -6.49 19.77
C ALA A 30 -1.17 -7.20 20.68
N ILE A 31 -0.05 -6.56 21.00
CA ILE A 31 0.94 -7.09 21.94
C ILE A 31 0.33 -7.22 23.34
N ARG A 32 -0.47 -6.24 23.78
CA ARG A 32 -1.15 -6.31 25.08
C ARG A 32 -2.13 -7.47 25.15
N LEU A 33 -2.92 -7.69 24.08
CA LEU A 33 -3.82 -8.85 23.96
C LEU A 33 -3.05 -10.17 24.00
N TRP A 34 -1.86 -10.24 23.40
CA TRP A 34 -0.99 -11.42 23.53
C TRP A 34 -0.57 -11.66 25.00
N VAL A 35 -0.19 -10.62 25.74
CA VAL A 35 0.11 -10.75 27.17
C VAL A 35 -1.13 -11.18 27.98
N TRP A 36 -2.31 -10.64 27.66
CA TRP A 36 -3.57 -11.11 28.26
C TRP A 36 -3.75 -12.61 28.06
N LEU A 37 -3.55 -13.12 26.84
CA LEU A 37 -3.68 -14.55 26.56
C LEU A 37 -2.69 -15.39 27.37
N ARG A 38 -1.44 -14.95 27.52
CA ARG A 38 -0.46 -15.64 28.40
C ARG A 38 -0.89 -15.60 29.87
N SER A 39 -1.43 -14.48 30.34
CA SER A 39 -1.90 -14.36 31.72
C SER A 39 -3.11 -15.26 32.02
N LEU A 40 -3.96 -15.51 31.03
CA LEU A 40 -5.21 -16.28 31.21
C LEU A 40 -5.05 -17.77 30.92
N TYR A 41 -4.22 -18.12 29.94
CA TYR A 41 -4.08 -19.45 29.35
C TYR A 41 -2.64 -19.96 29.29
N GLY A 42 -1.64 -19.21 29.76
CA GLY A 42 -0.23 -19.60 29.68
C GLY A 42 0.12 -20.82 30.54
N SER A 43 1.41 -21.18 30.53
CA SER A 43 1.96 -22.17 31.46
C SER A 43 1.91 -21.67 32.90
N ASP A 44 2.10 -22.56 33.88
CA ASP A 44 2.05 -22.24 35.32
C ASP A 44 2.97 -21.07 35.73
N GLU A 45 4.04 -20.81 34.98
CA GLU A 45 4.94 -19.68 35.23
C GLU A 45 4.42 -18.32 34.75
N THR A 46 3.47 -18.31 33.81
CA THR A 46 3.00 -17.10 33.11
C THR A 46 1.51 -16.83 33.31
N ARG A 47 0.76 -17.87 33.67
CA ARG A 47 -0.66 -17.79 33.99
C ARG A 47 -0.85 -17.21 35.38
N LEU A 48 -1.79 -16.28 35.49
CA LEU A 48 -2.19 -15.73 36.77
C LEU A 48 -3.00 -16.76 37.55
N VAL A 49 -2.77 -16.79 38.86
CA VAL A 49 -3.64 -17.48 39.80
C VAL A 49 -4.95 -16.69 39.88
N LEU A 50 -5.92 -17.11 39.07
CA LEU A 50 -7.20 -16.43 38.89
C LEU A 50 -8.32 -17.45 38.77
N ASP A 51 -9.40 -17.22 39.52
CA ASP A 51 -10.61 -18.04 39.50
C ASP A 51 -11.31 -18.01 38.13
N ASP A 52 -12.17 -18.99 37.89
CA ASP A 52 -13.05 -19.03 36.72
C ASP A 52 -14.49 -19.28 37.17
N PRO A 53 -15.41 -18.30 37.05
CA PRO A 53 -15.25 -17.00 36.38
C PRO A 53 -14.52 -15.91 37.17
N PHE A 54 -14.04 -14.88 36.47
CA PHE A 54 -13.40 -13.69 37.04
C PHE A 54 -14.00 -12.38 36.54
N THR A 55 -13.82 -11.31 37.31
CA THR A 55 -14.11 -9.93 36.91
C THR A 55 -12.83 -9.21 36.49
N PHE A 56 -12.95 -8.04 35.84
CA PHE A 56 -11.80 -7.18 35.58
C PHE A 56 -11.05 -6.79 36.87
N ALA A 57 -11.77 -6.58 37.99
CA ALA A 57 -11.14 -6.23 39.26
C ALA A 57 -10.29 -7.38 39.81
N ASP A 58 -10.78 -8.62 39.70
CA ASP A 58 -10.05 -9.81 40.12
C ASP A 58 -8.75 -9.98 39.32
N TRP A 59 -8.84 -9.82 37.99
CA TRP A 59 -7.64 -9.86 37.14
C TRP A 59 -6.67 -8.73 37.46
N ARG A 60 -7.16 -7.49 37.63
CA ARG A 60 -6.33 -6.32 37.94
C ARG A 60 -5.54 -6.52 39.23
N ASP A 61 -6.21 -7.00 40.28
CA ASP A 61 -5.63 -7.17 41.61
C ASP A 61 -4.69 -8.39 41.66
N ALA A 62 -4.86 -9.37 40.76
CA ALA A 62 -3.92 -10.48 40.57
C ALA A 62 -2.70 -10.11 39.69
N PHE A 63 -2.88 -9.21 38.70
CA PHE A 63 -1.85 -8.87 37.73
C PHE A 63 -0.95 -7.71 38.19
N PHE A 64 -1.53 -6.65 38.75
CA PHE A 64 -0.75 -5.51 39.25
C PHE A 64 -0.42 -5.68 40.74
N ASN A 65 0.58 -4.95 41.21
CA ASN A 65 0.91 -4.95 42.63
C ASN A 65 -0.08 -4.09 43.45
N GLN A 66 0.01 -4.19 44.77
CA GLN A 66 -0.94 -3.54 45.70
C GLN A 66 -0.93 -2.01 45.61
N ASN A 67 0.17 -1.41 45.14
CA ASN A 67 0.34 0.04 45.01
C ASN A 67 -0.26 0.60 43.71
N HIS A 68 -0.83 -0.24 42.85
CA HIS A 68 -1.38 0.17 41.56
C HIS A 68 -2.65 1.03 41.72
N PRO A 69 -2.71 2.23 41.11
CA PRO A 69 -3.89 3.09 41.17
C PRO A 69 -5.13 2.40 40.59
N LYS A 70 -6.27 2.53 41.28
CA LYS A 70 -7.57 1.95 40.86
C LYS A 70 -8.46 2.95 40.09
N ALA A 71 -7.94 4.16 39.83
CA ALA A 71 -8.65 5.23 39.13
C ALA A 71 -8.73 5.01 37.60
N GLU A 72 -9.54 5.80 36.90
CA GLU A 72 -9.73 5.71 35.44
C GLU A 72 -8.55 6.26 34.62
N ALA A 73 -7.77 7.18 35.21
CA ALA A 73 -6.65 7.85 34.54
C ALA A 73 -5.51 6.87 34.20
N ILE A 74 -4.65 7.27 33.24
CA ILE A 74 -3.41 6.55 32.98
C ILE A 74 -2.56 6.60 34.25
N PRO A 75 -2.12 5.45 34.81
CA PRO A 75 -1.33 5.45 36.02
C PRO A 75 0.01 6.17 35.81
N ASP A 76 0.35 7.10 36.69
CA ASP A 76 1.71 7.61 36.79
C ASP A 76 2.68 6.48 37.14
N LEU A 77 3.97 6.72 36.89
CA LEU A 77 5.01 5.79 37.32
C LEU A 77 5.10 5.85 38.86
N HIS A 78 4.50 4.86 39.53
CA HIS A 78 4.38 4.79 40.99
C HIS A 78 5.29 3.74 41.61
N ASP A 79 5.53 2.64 40.91
CA ASP A 79 6.40 1.56 41.35
C ASP A 79 7.08 0.91 40.13
N ALA A 80 8.40 0.85 40.14
CA ALA A 80 9.20 0.28 39.06
C ALA A 80 8.98 -1.23 38.89
N ASN A 81 8.55 -1.92 39.96
CA ASN A 81 8.27 -3.36 39.94
C ASN A 81 6.82 -3.69 39.55
N CYS A 82 5.96 -2.67 39.39
CA CYS A 82 4.59 -2.91 38.92
C CYS A 82 4.61 -3.30 37.44
N LEU A 83 3.82 -4.31 37.05
CA LEU A 83 3.75 -4.76 35.64
C LEU A 83 3.29 -3.66 34.67
N CYS A 84 2.63 -2.61 35.16
CA CYS A 84 2.29 -1.44 34.34
C CYS A 84 3.49 -0.53 34.01
N ALA A 85 4.59 -0.63 34.75
CA ALA A 85 5.84 0.10 34.49
C ALA A 85 6.67 -0.56 33.39
N LYS A 86 6.46 -1.87 33.15
CA LYS A 86 7.22 -2.65 32.16
C LYS A 86 6.96 -2.13 30.74
N THR A 87 8.04 -1.85 30.02
CA THR A 87 8.00 -1.39 28.63
C THR A 87 7.55 -2.53 27.70
N THR A 88 7.09 -2.16 26.51
CA THR A 88 6.69 -3.13 25.48
C THR A 88 7.87 -4.03 25.07
N ALA A 89 9.08 -3.46 24.95
CA ALA A 89 10.31 -4.22 24.70
C ALA A 89 10.55 -5.27 25.78
N ALA A 90 10.45 -4.89 27.06
CA ALA A 90 10.68 -5.79 28.17
C ALA A 90 9.65 -6.95 28.22
N TRP A 91 8.42 -6.73 27.73
CA TRP A 91 7.42 -7.79 27.59
C TRP A 91 7.75 -8.78 26.47
N LEU A 92 8.26 -8.28 25.35
CA LEU A 92 8.54 -9.09 24.15
C LEU A 92 9.85 -9.87 24.26
N PHE A 93 10.91 -9.25 24.77
CA PHE A 93 12.29 -9.78 24.73
C PHE A 93 12.78 -10.26 26.10
N ASP A 94 11.84 -10.63 26.97
CA ASP A 94 12.14 -11.38 28.19
C ASP A 94 12.77 -12.73 27.82
N ALA A 95 13.80 -13.19 28.54
CA ALA A 95 14.46 -14.46 28.22
C ALA A 95 13.49 -15.65 28.11
N LYS A 96 12.36 -15.59 28.83
CA LYS A 96 11.32 -16.62 28.81
C LYS A 96 10.45 -16.63 27.54
N THR A 97 10.53 -15.62 26.68
CA THR A 97 9.79 -15.61 25.40
C THR A 97 10.55 -16.29 24.27
N GLY A 98 11.87 -16.41 24.39
CA GLY A 98 12.74 -16.94 23.33
C GLY A 98 12.79 -16.07 22.07
N LEU A 99 12.31 -14.83 22.12
CA LEU A 99 12.34 -13.92 20.97
C LEU A 99 13.69 -13.23 20.83
N ASN A 100 14.28 -13.31 19.64
CA ASN A 100 15.41 -12.47 19.26
C ASN A 100 14.90 -11.08 18.81
N GLU A 101 15.34 -10.03 19.49
CA GLU A 101 14.90 -8.66 19.22
C GLU A 101 15.14 -8.22 17.77
N SER A 102 16.34 -8.47 17.24
CA SER A 102 16.71 -8.06 15.88
C SER A 102 15.89 -8.80 14.83
N GLU A 103 15.66 -10.11 15.02
CA GLU A 103 14.87 -10.91 14.09
C GLU A 103 13.39 -10.54 14.11
N TRP A 104 12.84 -10.31 15.30
CA TRP A 104 11.45 -9.90 15.46
C TRP A 104 11.21 -8.51 14.89
N LYS A 105 12.09 -7.54 15.15
CA LYS A 105 12.00 -6.18 14.57
C LYS A 105 12.07 -6.23 13.06
N ARG A 106 13.02 -7.00 12.51
CA ARG A 106 13.17 -7.20 11.06
C ARG A 106 11.88 -7.78 10.47
N SER A 107 11.36 -8.86 11.03
CA SER A 107 10.10 -9.46 10.59
C SER A 107 8.96 -8.43 10.63
N LEU A 108 8.76 -7.74 11.75
CA LEU A 108 7.69 -6.74 11.86
C LEU A 108 7.82 -5.61 10.83
N LEU A 109 9.03 -5.07 10.62
CA LEU A 109 9.29 -4.01 9.65
C LEU A 109 9.15 -4.48 8.19
N THR A 110 9.40 -5.76 7.93
CA THR A 110 9.16 -6.37 6.61
C THR A 110 7.67 -6.53 6.31
N HIS A 111 6.83 -6.72 7.32
CA HIS A 111 5.39 -7.00 7.15
C HIS A 111 4.47 -5.81 7.42
N VAL A 112 4.96 -4.76 8.10
CA VAL A 112 4.15 -3.59 8.47
C VAL A 112 4.99 -2.33 8.28
N GLU A 113 4.49 -1.37 7.50
CA GLU A 113 5.14 -0.06 7.32
C GLU A 113 5.06 0.82 8.58
N ILE A 114 5.77 0.43 9.63
CA ILE A 114 5.95 1.21 10.86
C ILE A 114 7.25 2.00 10.69
N SER A 115 7.15 3.21 10.15
CA SER A 115 8.31 4.11 9.96
C SER A 115 8.98 4.47 11.29
N GLN A 116 10.33 4.62 11.29
CA GLN A 116 11.29 5.28 12.22
C GLN A 116 10.98 5.50 13.73
N LYS A 117 9.89 4.94 14.27
CA LYS A 117 9.39 5.13 15.64
C LYS A 117 9.12 3.81 16.34
N LEU A 118 9.49 2.68 15.74
CA LEU A 118 9.31 1.36 16.36
C LEU A 118 10.01 1.29 17.72
N ASP A 119 11.25 1.78 17.81
CA ASP A 119 11.96 1.84 19.09
C ASP A 119 11.24 2.71 20.11
N ALA A 120 10.70 3.86 19.69
CA ALA A 120 9.90 4.72 20.56
C ALA A 120 8.60 4.04 21.04
N LEU A 121 7.94 3.24 20.19
CA LEU A 121 6.78 2.43 20.59
C LEU A 121 7.17 1.32 21.58
N LEU A 122 8.31 0.66 21.33
CA LEU A 122 8.83 -0.40 22.19
C LEU A 122 9.21 0.10 23.59
N GLN A 123 9.60 1.36 23.72
CA GLN A 123 9.85 2.00 25.02
C GLN A 123 8.58 2.44 25.76
N GLN A 124 7.38 2.37 25.16
CA GLN A 124 6.15 2.71 25.86
C GLN A 124 5.75 1.63 26.87
N ARG A 125 5.16 2.07 27.98
CA ARG A 125 4.57 1.21 29.02
C ARG A 125 3.33 0.50 28.46
N LEU A 126 3.42 -0.81 28.23
CA LEU A 126 2.37 -1.57 27.51
C LEU A 126 1.01 -1.50 28.22
N PHE A 127 1.03 -1.63 29.55
CA PHE A 127 -0.13 -1.54 30.44
C PHE A 127 -0.27 -0.18 31.15
N GLY A 128 0.54 0.81 30.76
CA GLY A 128 0.37 2.21 31.19
C GLY A 128 -0.76 2.89 30.43
N VAL A 129 -1.97 2.33 30.50
CA VAL A 129 -3.17 2.79 29.78
C VAL A 129 -4.34 2.95 30.76
N THR A 130 -5.43 3.57 30.30
CA THR A 130 -6.65 3.74 31.12
C THR A 130 -7.32 2.41 31.45
N ARG A 131 -8.08 2.38 32.56
CA ARG A 131 -8.95 1.24 32.90
C ARG A 131 -9.89 0.87 31.76
N ARG A 132 -10.52 1.86 31.12
CA ARG A 132 -11.39 1.65 29.94
C ARG A 132 -10.68 0.93 28.80
N SER A 133 -9.39 1.21 28.56
CA SER A 133 -8.62 0.50 27.52
C SER A 133 -8.42 -0.97 27.85
N LEU A 134 -8.12 -1.30 29.12
CA LEU A 134 -7.97 -2.69 29.55
C LEU A 134 -9.29 -3.46 29.53
N GLN A 135 -10.40 -2.81 29.89
CA GLN A 135 -11.73 -3.40 29.77
C GLN A 135 -12.10 -3.67 28.30
N ALA A 136 -11.79 -2.73 27.40
CA ALA A 136 -11.99 -2.93 25.97
C ALA A 136 -11.17 -4.10 25.41
N ASP A 137 -9.98 -4.39 25.96
CA ASP A 137 -9.20 -5.57 25.57
C ASP A 137 -9.95 -6.88 25.90
N LEU A 138 -10.56 -6.99 27.09
CA LEU A 138 -11.38 -8.15 27.48
C LEU A 138 -12.61 -8.32 26.57
N GLU A 139 -13.25 -7.21 26.18
CA GLU A 139 -14.34 -7.25 25.19
C GLU A 139 -13.85 -7.72 23.81
N ILE A 140 -12.63 -7.35 23.41
CA ILE A 140 -12.02 -7.83 22.15
C ILE A 140 -11.76 -9.33 22.25
N LEU A 141 -11.18 -9.81 23.35
CA LEU A 141 -10.94 -11.24 23.58
C LEU A 141 -12.25 -12.03 23.58
N GLN A 142 -13.31 -11.49 24.17
CA GLN A 142 -14.65 -12.08 24.12
C GLN A 142 -15.18 -12.17 22.67
N LYS A 143 -15.06 -11.08 21.89
CA LYS A 143 -15.46 -11.08 20.47
C LYS A 143 -14.64 -12.01 19.58
N LEU A 144 -13.38 -12.25 19.95
CA LEU A 144 -12.47 -13.19 19.27
C LEU A 144 -12.70 -14.66 19.70
N GLY A 145 -13.61 -14.91 20.64
CA GLY A 145 -13.92 -16.24 21.14
C GLY A 145 -12.91 -16.78 22.17
N TRP A 146 -12.04 -15.94 22.72
CA TRP A 146 -11.15 -16.31 23.82
C TRP A 146 -11.84 -16.28 25.18
N LEU A 147 -12.97 -15.60 25.32
CA LEU A 147 -13.70 -15.49 26.58
C LEU A 147 -15.20 -15.54 26.31
N GLU A 148 -15.95 -16.04 27.28
CA GLU A 148 -17.40 -15.87 27.34
C GLU A 148 -17.73 -14.85 28.41
N TYR A 149 -18.60 -13.88 28.09
CA TYR A 149 -19.11 -12.94 29.09
C TYR A 149 -20.55 -13.30 29.42
N ARG A 150 -20.79 -13.74 30.66
CA ARG A 150 -22.13 -14.08 31.17
C ARG A 150 -22.19 -13.77 32.66
N GLN A 151 -23.39 -13.43 33.16
CA GLN A 151 -23.60 -13.09 34.57
C GLN A 151 -22.61 -12.05 35.12
N GLN A 152 -22.28 -11.04 34.30
CA GLN A 152 -21.33 -9.96 34.63
C GLN A 152 -19.89 -10.41 34.95
N LYS A 153 -19.49 -11.61 34.50
CA LYS A 153 -18.13 -12.12 34.63
C LYS A 153 -17.62 -12.72 33.33
N TYR A 154 -16.30 -12.77 33.21
CA TYR A 154 -15.60 -13.46 32.12
C TYR A 154 -15.31 -14.90 32.52
N HIS A 155 -15.59 -15.81 31.60
CA HIS A 155 -15.27 -17.23 31.72
C HIS A 155 -14.22 -17.59 30.68
N ARG A 156 -13.28 -18.45 31.06
CA ARG A 156 -12.33 -19.01 30.09
C ARG A 156 -13.03 -20.06 29.23
N VAL A 157 -12.69 -20.07 27.94
CA VAL A 157 -13.19 -21.09 27.03
C VAL A 157 -12.38 -22.37 27.19
N LYS A 158 -13.03 -23.53 27.16
CA LYS A 158 -12.36 -24.83 27.21
C LYS A 158 -11.66 -25.19 25.90
N LYS A 159 -12.16 -24.65 24.78
CA LYS A 159 -11.62 -24.84 23.44
C LYS A 159 -11.22 -23.47 22.89
N LEU A 160 -9.91 -23.27 22.73
CA LEU A 160 -9.36 -22.06 22.15
C LEU A 160 -9.84 -21.89 20.70
N PRO A 161 -10.11 -20.64 20.25
CA PRO A 161 -10.54 -20.38 18.89
C PRO A 161 -9.46 -20.77 17.88
N SER A 162 -9.89 -21.28 16.72
CA SER A 162 -9.01 -21.52 15.59
C SER A 162 -8.38 -20.20 15.13
N ARG A 163 -7.05 -20.19 15.02
CA ARG A 163 -6.27 -19.00 14.63
C ARG A 163 -5.26 -19.38 13.55
N PRO A 164 -4.78 -18.42 12.73
CA PRO A 164 -3.69 -18.67 11.80
C PRO A 164 -2.42 -18.95 12.63
N ILE A 165 -2.12 -20.23 12.85
CA ILE A 165 -0.81 -20.67 13.33
C ILE A 165 -0.03 -21.02 12.07
N SER A 166 1.15 -20.44 11.89
CA SER A 166 2.16 -21.01 11.01
C SER A 166 2.55 -22.36 11.60
N ALA A 167 1.82 -23.41 11.22
CA ALA A 167 2.18 -24.76 11.55
C ALA A 167 3.50 -25.06 10.84
N ASN A 168 4.59 -25.12 11.59
CA ASN A 168 5.76 -25.91 11.21
C ASN A 168 5.32 -27.38 11.16
N GLN A 169 4.58 -27.78 10.12
CA GLN A 169 4.27 -29.17 9.75
C GLN A 169 3.59 -29.20 8.37
N ALA A 170 4.38 -29.61 7.37
CA ALA A 170 4.05 -30.15 6.04
C ALA A 170 3.09 -29.38 5.09
N PRO A 171 3.43 -29.28 3.78
CA PRO A 171 2.75 -28.39 2.84
C PRO A 171 1.54 -29.06 2.21
N THR A 172 0.34 -28.86 2.74
CA THR A 172 -0.91 -29.12 2.00
C THR A 172 -2.07 -28.27 2.55
N SER A 173 -2.08 -26.99 2.20
CA SER A 173 -3.29 -26.19 1.89
C SER A 173 -2.91 -24.71 1.94
N THR A 174 -3.18 -24.02 0.84
CA THR A 174 -2.89 -22.62 0.53
C THR A 174 -3.52 -21.65 1.52
N ASN A 175 -2.85 -21.39 2.65
CA ASN A 175 -3.00 -20.12 3.34
C ASN A 175 -2.04 -19.15 2.66
N LEU A 176 -2.58 -18.28 1.78
CA LEU A 176 -1.77 -17.22 1.18
C LEU A 176 -1.20 -16.36 2.31
N ASN A 177 0.12 -16.43 2.51
CA ASN A 177 0.82 -15.56 3.44
C ASN A 177 0.62 -14.10 2.99
N SER A 178 0.61 -13.15 3.91
CA SER A 178 0.47 -11.72 3.56
C SER A 178 1.54 -11.24 2.57
N TYR A 179 2.71 -11.91 2.55
CA TYR A 179 3.78 -11.71 1.58
C TYR A 179 3.37 -12.02 0.12
N GLU A 180 2.46 -12.98 -0.10
CA GLU A 180 2.00 -13.36 -1.44
C GLU A 180 1.07 -12.31 -2.05
N LEU A 181 0.57 -11.35 -1.27
CA LEU A 181 -0.33 -10.28 -1.70
C LEU A 181 0.32 -8.89 -1.72
N ASN A 182 1.61 -8.76 -1.37
CA ASN A 182 2.33 -7.49 -1.36
C ASN A 182 2.43 -6.81 -2.74
N PHE A 183 2.17 -7.54 -3.84
CA PHE A 183 2.04 -6.96 -5.18
C PHE A 183 0.80 -6.08 -5.36
N LEU A 184 -0.19 -6.19 -4.44
CA LEU A 184 -1.33 -5.30 -4.40
C LEU A 184 -0.88 -3.99 -3.75
N ASN A 185 -0.38 -3.06 -4.56
CA ASN A 185 0.16 -1.73 -4.17
C ASN A 185 -0.84 -0.79 -3.44
N GLN A 186 -2.00 -1.29 -2.99
CA GLN A 186 -2.95 -0.58 -2.14
C GLN A 186 -3.17 -1.41 -0.87
N GLU A 187 -2.77 -0.86 0.28
CA GLU A 187 -2.89 -1.52 1.61
C GLU A 187 -4.30 -2.07 1.87
N ASP A 188 -5.34 -1.34 1.45
CA ASP A 188 -6.73 -1.75 1.59
C ASP A 188 -7.08 -2.99 0.76
N LEU A 189 -6.58 -3.08 -0.49
CA LEU A 189 -6.86 -4.22 -1.36
C LEU A 189 -6.15 -5.48 -0.90
N ALA A 190 -4.89 -5.37 -0.45
CA ALA A 190 -4.17 -6.49 0.15
C ALA A 190 -4.90 -7.03 1.37
N SER A 191 -5.39 -6.13 2.24
CA SER A 191 -6.16 -6.51 3.43
C SER A 191 -7.50 -7.16 3.08
N ILE A 192 -8.25 -6.60 2.13
CA ILE A 192 -9.52 -7.18 1.67
C ILE A 192 -9.30 -8.57 1.06
N ALA A 193 -8.29 -8.71 0.20
CA ALA A 193 -7.95 -9.99 -0.41
C ALA A 193 -7.52 -11.03 0.64
N GLN A 194 -6.71 -10.64 1.62
CA GLN A 194 -6.31 -11.54 2.71
C GLN A 194 -7.53 -12.00 3.54
N ASN A 195 -8.43 -11.08 3.87
CA ASN A 195 -9.58 -11.38 4.74
C ASN A 195 -10.70 -12.15 4.03
N HIS A 196 -10.81 -12.02 2.71
CA HIS A 196 -12.01 -12.48 1.98
C HIS A 196 -11.74 -13.27 0.71
N SER A 197 -10.48 -13.51 0.30
CA SER A 197 -10.17 -14.33 -0.89
C SER A 197 -10.71 -15.76 -0.77
N GLN A 198 -10.74 -16.32 0.43
CA GLN A 198 -11.25 -17.66 0.71
C GLN A 198 -12.76 -17.67 1.00
N GLN A 199 -13.39 -18.82 0.79
CA GLN A 199 -14.79 -19.03 1.16
C GLN A 199 -14.99 -18.91 2.68
N ILE A 200 -16.07 -18.23 3.08
CA ILE A 200 -16.48 -18.12 4.48
C ILE A 200 -17.64 -19.08 4.71
N CYS A 201 -17.42 -20.12 5.50
CA CYS A 201 -18.35 -21.23 5.72
C CYS A 201 -18.78 -21.93 4.42
N GLY A 202 -17.84 -22.17 3.51
CA GLY A 202 -18.10 -22.84 2.22
C GLY A 202 -18.81 -21.98 1.17
N VAL A 203 -18.94 -20.67 1.40
CA VAL A 203 -19.58 -19.73 0.46
C VAL A 203 -18.60 -18.64 0.03
N GLN A 204 -18.49 -18.42 -1.29
CA GLN A 204 -17.73 -17.29 -1.84
C GLN A 204 -18.48 -15.99 -1.58
N ARG A 205 -17.86 -15.06 -0.83
CA ARG A 205 -18.50 -13.79 -0.43
C ARG A 205 -17.80 -12.54 -0.95
N PHE A 206 -16.61 -12.68 -1.51
CA PHE A 206 -15.87 -11.60 -2.12
C PHE A 206 -15.62 -11.89 -3.59
N PHE A 207 -15.89 -10.91 -4.43
CA PHE A 207 -15.65 -10.96 -5.86
C PHE A 207 -14.86 -9.72 -6.24
N PHE A 208 -13.68 -9.94 -6.81
CA PHE A 208 -12.86 -8.86 -7.35
C PHE A 208 -13.14 -8.74 -8.85
N LYS A 209 -14.01 -7.81 -9.21
CA LYS A 209 -14.36 -7.56 -10.62
C LYS A 209 -13.55 -6.40 -11.15
N LEU A 210 -12.69 -6.69 -12.12
CA LEU A 210 -12.03 -5.69 -12.95
C LEU A 210 -12.80 -5.58 -14.27
N ASP A 211 -13.13 -4.36 -14.69
CA ASP A 211 -13.71 -4.12 -16.00
C ASP A 211 -12.65 -4.33 -17.09
N TYR A 212 -12.43 -5.57 -17.54
CA TYR A 212 -11.51 -5.86 -18.63
C TYR A 212 -12.15 -5.51 -19.97
N VAL A 213 -11.47 -4.70 -20.79
CA VAL A 213 -12.03 -4.17 -22.05
C VAL A 213 -11.49 -4.92 -23.28
N SER A 214 -10.54 -5.85 -23.12
CA SER A 214 -9.97 -6.56 -24.27
C SER A 214 -10.84 -7.76 -24.70
N PRO A 215 -10.89 -8.07 -26.02
CA PRO A 215 -11.52 -9.28 -26.53
C PRO A 215 -10.95 -10.54 -25.88
N ARG A 216 -11.77 -11.60 -25.76
CA ARG A 216 -11.35 -12.88 -25.14
C ARG A 216 -10.10 -13.48 -25.76
N THR A 217 -9.99 -13.45 -27.09
CA THR A 217 -8.80 -13.95 -27.82
C THR A 217 -7.50 -13.23 -27.45
N THR A 218 -7.60 -11.98 -26.99
CA THR A 218 -6.45 -11.20 -26.51
C THR A 218 -6.13 -11.51 -25.04
N ILE A 219 -7.08 -12.03 -24.26
CA ILE A 219 -6.85 -12.44 -22.87
C ILE A 219 -5.90 -13.64 -22.85
N ASP A 220 -6.22 -14.69 -23.62
CA ASP A 220 -5.43 -15.92 -23.69
C ASP A 220 -3.97 -15.60 -24.08
N GLN A 221 -3.78 -14.74 -25.10
CA GLN A 221 -2.44 -14.30 -25.51
C GLN A 221 -1.69 -13.52 -24.41
N VAL A 222 -2.39 -12.70 -23.63
CA VAL A 222 -1.77 -11.96 -22.51
C VAL A 222 -1.40 -12.91 -21.37
N GLU A 223 -2.17 -13.98 -21.14
CA GLU A 223 -1.81 -15.04 -20.19
C GLU A 223 -0.58 -15.82 -20.65
N ASP A 224 -0.50 -16.17 -21.93
CA ASP A 224 0.67 -16.82 -22.53
C ASP A 224 1.94 -15.97 -22.35
N TRP A 225 1.87 -14.66 -22.62
CA TRP A 225 3.01 -13.76 -22.43
C TRP A 225 3.41 -13.60 -20.95
N GLN A 226 2.45 -13.62 -20.02
CA GLN A 226 2.76 -13.63 -18.59
C GLN A 226 3.49 -14.91 -18.18
N HIS A 227 3.06 -16.05 -18.72
CA HIS A 227 3.73 -17.33 -18.49
C HIS A 227 5.15 -17.33 -19.07
N GLU A 228 5.34 -16.86 -20.31
CA GLU A 228 6.67 -16.80 -20.93
C GLU A 228 7.62 -15.86 -20.17
N LEU A 229 7.14 -14.68 -19.76
CA LEU A 229 7.93 -13.75 -18.95
C LEU A 229 8.34 -14.36 -17.61
N ARG A 230 7.47 -15.15 -16.97
CA ARG A 230 7.80 -15.89 -15.75
C ARG A 230 8.96 -16.85 -15.97
N GLU A 231 8.92 -17.63 -17.05
CA GLU A 231 10.01 -18.55 -17.40
C GLU A 231 11.33 -17.81 -17.73
N ILE A 232 11.23 -16.64 -18.37
CA ILE A 232 12.38 -15.76 -18.64
C ILE A 232 13.01 -15.24 -17.34
N TRP A 233 12.20 -14.76 -16.40
CA TRP A 233 12.68 -14.28 -15.10
C TRP A 233 13.26 -15.39 -14.20
N GLY A 234 12.92 -16.66 -14.46
CA GLY A 234 13.50 -17.81 -13.77
C GLY A 234 14.95 -18.13 -14.19
N GLN A 235 15.46 -17.54 -15.27
CA GLN A 235 16.82 -17.79 -15.77
C GLN A 235 17.87 -16.93 -15.06
N THR A 236 19.08 -17.46 -14.90
CA THR A 236 20.22 -16.73 -14.30
C THR A 236 21.43 -16.72 -15.23
N PRO A 237 21.87 -15.55 -15.73
CA PRO A 237 21.21 -14.25 -15.61
C PRO A 237 19.92 -14.19 -16.45
N VAL A 238 18.96 -13.35 -16.06
CA VAL A 238 17.76 -13.09 -16.86
C VAL A 238 18.19 -12.58 -18.25
N PRO A 239 17.76 -13.23 -19.35
CA PRO A 239 18.15 -12.82 -20.68
C PRO A 239 17.40 -11.55 -21.12
N PRO A 240 18.01 -10.71 -21.98
CA PRO A 240 17.27 -9.72 -22.73
C PRO A 240 16.36 -10.43 -23.73
N ILE A 241 15.33 -9.72 -24.19
CA ILE A 241 14.37 -10.23 -25.16
C ILE A 241 14.33 -9.34 -26.40
N ARG A 242 14.11 -9.99 -27.53
CA ARG A 242 13.61 -9.36 -28.74
C ARG A 242 12.08 -9.38 -28.68
N LEU A 243 11.49 -8.21 -28.85
CA LEU A 243 10.06 -7.99 -28.79
C LEU A 243 9.56 -7.48 -30.14
N THR A 244 8.59 -8.15 -30.74
CA THR A 244 7.81 -7.60 -31.86
C THR A 244 6.53 -6.99 -31.29
N TYR A 245 6.37 -5.68 -31.42
CA TYR A 245 5.34 -4.90 -30.73
C TYR A 245 4.53 -4.03 -31.69
N ASN A 246 3.21 -4.14 -31.66
CA ASN A 246 2.31 -3.27 -32.41
C ASN A 246 2.11 -1.92 -31.71
N SER A 247 2.92 -0.92 -32.07
CA SER A 247 2.90 0.39 -31.42
C SER A 247 1.76 1.26 -31.91
N ALA A 248 0.75 1.52 -31.08
CA ALA A 248 -0.29 2.49 -31.44
C ALA A 248 0.23 3.92 -31.59
N ARG A 249 1.35 4.27 -30.92
CA ARG A 249 1.96 5.59 -31.06
C ARG A 249 2.54 5.79 -32.46
N LEU A 250 3.08 4.72 -33.06
CA LEU A 250 3.69 4.75 -34.39
C LEU A 250 2.76 4.23 -35.49
N GLY A 251 1.63 3.62 -35.13
CA GLY A 251 0.70 2.99 -36.05
C GLY A 251 1.27 1.77 -36.79
N LYS A 252 2.32 1.13 -36.26
CA LYS A 252 2.98 -0.01 -36.91
C LYS A 252 3.65 -0.96 -35.92
N ALA A 253 3.89 -2.19 -36.38
CA ALA A 253 4.74 -3.16 -35.70
C ALA A 253 6.21 -2.70 -35.74
N VAL A 254 6.90 -2.85 -34.61
CA VAL A 254 8.32 -2.54 -34.46
C VAL A 254 9.01 -3.64 -33.67
N GLU A 255 10.29 -3.85 -33.97
CA GLU A 255 11.17 -4.67 -33.14
C GLU A 255 11.87 -3.81 -32.09
N SER A 256 11.90 -4.29 -30.85
CA SER A 256 12.60 -3.68 -29.73
C SER A 256 13.47 -4.72 -29.01
N LEU A 257 14.73 -4.38 -28.76
CA LEU A 257 15.63 -5.19 -27.94
C LEU A 257 15.70 -4.58 -26.55
N ILE A 258 15.20 -5.31 -25.56
CA ILE A 258 14.99 -4.82 -24.20
C ILE A 258 15.38 -5.85 -23.14
N TYR A 259 15.53 -5.39 -21.91
CA TYR A 259 15.58 -6.18 -20.70
C TYR A 259 14.23 -6.09 -19.98
N PRO A 260 13.53 -7.22 -19.77
CA PRO A 260 12.21 -7.23 -19.15
C PRO A 260 12.35 -7.09 -17.63
N VAL A 261 11.89 -5.97 -17.05
CA VAL A 261 12.10 -5.67 -15.63
C VAL A 261 10.99 -6.26 -14.77
N CYS A 262 9.74 -5.87 -15.03
CA CYS A 262 8.56 -6.35 -14.30
C CYS A 262 7.28 -6.07 -15.08
N ILE A 263 6.15 -6.59 -14.59
CA ILE A 263 4.82 -6.28 -15.11
C ILE A 263 4.01 -5.46 -14.11
N TYR A 264 3.13 -4.59 -14.64
CA TYR A 264 2.17 -3.80 -13.88
C TYR A 264 0.78 -3.97 -14.47
N TYR A 265 -0.23 -4.07 -13.59
CA TYR A 265 -1.63 -3.95 -14.00
C TYR A 265 -2.13 -2.53 -13.71
N VAL A 266 -2.34 -1.73 -14.75
CA VAL A 266 -2.75 -0.32 -14.64
C VAL A 266 -3.83 -0.03 -15.67
N GLN A 267 -4.87 0.71 -15.28
CA GLN A 267 -5.96 1.11 -16.17
C GLN A 267 -6.53 -0.03 -17.05
N ARG A 268 -6.77 -1.19 -16.45
CA ARG A 268 -7.39 -2.35 -17.09
C ARG A 268 -6.52 -3.06 -18.13
N ALA A 269 -5.20 -2.87 -18.10
CA ALA A 269 -4.27 -3.59 -18.96
C ALA A 269 -3.00 -3.98 -18.23
N VAL A 270 -2.35 -5.04 -18.70
CA VAL A 270 -1.04 -5.49 -18.22
C VAL A 270 0.05 -4.82 -19.08
N TYR A 271 1.04 -4.24 -18.42
CA TYR A 271 2.19 -3.59 -19.04
C TYR A 271 3.48 -4.27 -18.61
N LEU A 272 4.36 -4.58 -19.56
CA LEU A 272 5.75 -4.95 -19.33
C LEU A 272 6.57 -3.67 -19.26
N CYS A 273 7.13 -3.38 -18.08
CA CYS A 273 8.13 -2.34 -17.93
C CYS A 273 9.49 -2.88 -18.35
N ALA A 274 10.13 -2.17 -19.27
CA ALA A 274 11.31 -2.65 -19.97
C ALA A 274 12.36 -1.56 -20.12
N PHE A 275 13.63 -1.96 -20.02
CA PHE A 275 14.79 -1.09 -20.25
C PHE A 275 15.53 -1.51 -21.53
N GLY A 276 15.84 -0.57 -22.42
CA GLY A 276 16.42 -0.81 -23.74
C GLY A 276 15.75 0.06 -24.80
N GLN A 277 15.49 -0.49 -25.99
CA GLN A 277 14.91 0.29 -27.08
C GLN A 277 13.41 0.54 -26.90
N SER A 278 12.99 1.77 -26.61
CA SER A 278 11.60 2.18 -26.82
C SER A 278 11.16 2.07 -28.31
N PRO A 279 9.84 1.98 -28.60
CA PRO A 279 9.35 1.85 -29.99
C PRO A 279 9.85 2.92 -30.96
N ASP A 280 10.02 4.16 -30.48
CA ASP A 280 10.52 5.30 -31.27
C ASP A 280 12.02 5.54 -31.09
N ARG A 281 12.70 4.70 -30.29
CA ARG A 281 14.13 4.77 -29.96
C ARG A 281 14.58 6.10 -29.35
N LYS A 282 13.66 6.85 -28.73
CA LYS A 282 13.97 8.15 -28.10
C LYS A 282 14.30 8.06 -26.61
N THR A 283 13.92 6.96 -25.99
CA THR A 283 14.09 6.73 -24.55
C THR A 283 14.58 5.31 -24.30
N ASP A 284 15.27 5.11 -23.18
CA ASP A 284 15.78 3.81 -22.77
C ASP A 284 14.78 3.02 -21.91
N TRP A 285 13.61 3.58 -21.63
CA TRP A 285 12.56 2.97 -20.83
C TRP A 285 11.25 3.03 -21.58
N TYR A 286 10.46 1.96 -21.49
CA TYR A 286 9.12 1.96 -22.06
C TYR A 286 8.20 0.95 -21.36
N ASN A 287 6.93 1.33 -21.24
CA ASN A 287 5.87 0.46 -20.76
C ASN A 287 5.11 -0.16 -21.94
N TYR A 288 5.38 -1.43 -22.27
CA TYR A 288 4.74 -2.16 -23.36
C TYR A 288 3.47 -2.83 -22.89
N ARG A 289 2.32 -2.57 -23.55
CA ARG A 289 1.11 -3.34 -23.22
C ARG A 289 1.24 -4.77 -23.75
N LEU A 290 0.98 -5.76 -22.90
CA LEU A 290 1.09 -7.17 -23.29
C LEU A 290 0.13 -7.54 -24.43
N ASP A 291 -1.05 -6.92 -24.46
CA ASP A 291 -2.08 -7.12 -25.50
C ASP A 291 -1.66 -6.67 -26.92
N ARG A 292 -0.49 -6.03 -27.04
CA ARG A 292 0.07 -5.55 -28.31
C ARG A 292 1.39 -6.22 -28.66
N ILE A 293 1.85 -7.14 -27.82
CA ILE A 293 3.03 -7.96 -28.09
C ILE A 293 2.62 -9.07 -29.06
N GLN A 294 3.34 -9.17 -30.16
CA GLN A 294 3.13 -10.21 -31.18
C GLN A 294 4.08 -11.38 -30.96
N GLN A 295 5.28 -11.14 -30.44
CA GLN A 295 6.28 -12.16 -30.19
C GLN A 295 7.29 -11.70 -29.14
N ILE A 296 7.66 -12.62 -28.25
CA ILE A 296 8.81 -12.54 -27.34
C ILE A 296 9.81 -13.61 -27.76
N THR A 297 11.09 -13.24 -27.83
CA THR A 297 12.17 -14.19 -28.09
C THR A 297 13.36 -13.86 -27.19
N PRO A 298 13.73 -14.71 -26.23
CA PRO A 298 14.95 -14.54 -25.44
C PRO A 298 16.19 -14.53 -26.35
N ILE A 299 17.12 -13.63 -26.09
CA ILE A 299 18.39 -13.55 -26.83
C ILE A 299 19.56 -13.60 -25.84
N LYS A 300 20.73 -14.04 -26.33
CA LYS A 300 21.95 -14.11 -25.52
C LYS A 300 22.52 -12.72 -25.28
N TRP A 301 23.08 -12.48 -24.10
CA TRP A 301 23.84 -11.26 -23.77
C TRP A 301 25.05 -10.99 -24.68
N THR A 302 25.51 -11.99 -25.44
CA THR A 302 26.57 -11.84 -26.45
C THR A 302 26.07 -11.26 -27.78
N ASN A 303 24.76 -11.04 -27.93
CA ASN A 303 24.18 -10.50 -29.15
C ASN A 303 24.57 -9.03 -29.33
N THR A 304 25.30 -8.72 -30.41
CA THR A 304 25.83 -7.38 -30.70
C THR A 304 24.76 -6.35 -31.06
N ALA A 305 23.52 -6.78 -31.34
CA ALA A 305 22.41 -5.89 -31.61
C ALA A 305 21.82 -5.27 -30.33
N ILE A 306 22.14 -5.80 -29.14
CA ILE A 306 21.69 -5.26 -27.86
C ILE A 306 22.18 -3.80 -27.72
N PRO A 307 21.31 -2.86 -27.31
CA PRO A 307 21.70 -1.46 -27.15
C PRO A 307 22.90 -1.29 -26.22
N GLN A 308 23.85 -0.44 -26.59
CA GLN A 308 25.09 -0.24 -25.85
C GLN A 308 24.83 0.14 -24.38
N ILE A 309 23.83 0.98 -24.10
CA ILE A 309 23.46 1.37 -22.73
C ILE A 309 23.00 0.17 -21.88
N LEU A 310 22.25 -0.76 -22.48
CA LEU A 310 21.79 -1.97 -21.81
C LEU A 310 22.96 -2.94 -21.57
N GLN A 311 23.83 -3.10 -22.57
CA GLN A 311 25.05 -3.90 -22.44
C GLN A 311 25.99 -3.36 -21.34
N GLN A 312 26.11 -2.04 -21.23
CA GLN A 312 26.91 -1.39 -20.19
C GLN A 312 26.34 -1.65 -18.80
N ARG A 313 25.01 -1.56 -18.61
CA ARG A 313 24.38 -1.88 -17.31
C ARG A 313 24.57 -3.35 -16.94
N TYR A 314 24.46 -4.26 -17.91
CA TYR A 314 24.75 -5.68 -17.71
C TYR A 314 26.20 -5.93 -17.25
N ASN A 315 27.18 -5.41 -18.00
CA ASN A 315 28.60 -5.59 -17.69
C ASN A 315 29.01 -5.00 -16.31
N LYS A 316 28.28 -3.97 -15.85
CA LYS A 316 28.47 -3.35 -14.53
C LYS A 316 27.65 -4.00 -13.42
N ALA A 317 26.88 -5.05 -13.70
CA ALA A 317 25.93 -5.67 -12.75
C ALA A 317 24.95 -4.65 -12.14
N THR A 318 24.47 -3.71 -12.96
CA THR A 318 23.56 -2.61 -12.57
C THR A 318 22.27 -2.64 -13.41
N LEU A 319 21.82 -3.84 -13.80
CA LEU A 319 20.54 -3.98 -14.48
C LEU A 319 19.42 -3.39 -13.61
N PRO A 320 18.44 -2.72 -14.24
CA PRO A 320 17.33 -2.15 -13.50
C PRO A 320 16.51 -3.23 -12.80
N ASN A 321 15.92 -2.86 -11.67
CA ASN A 321 15.05 -3.73 -10.88
C ASN A 321 13.70 -3.01 -10.60
N PRO A 322 12.70 -3.72 -10.07
CA PRO A 322 11.40 -3.12 -9.76
C PRO A 322 11.46 -1.96 -8.76
N GLU A 323 12.37 -1.99 -7.79
CA GLU A 323 12.54 -0.91 -6.79
C GLU A 323 12.96 0.41 -7.43
N GLU A 324 13.81 0.39 -8.49
CA GLU A 324 14.16 1.59 -9.26
C GLU A 324 12.88 2.23 -9.86
N ILE A 325 11.94 1.41 -10.34
CA ILE A 325 10.69 1.87 -10.95
C ILE A 325 9.76 2.46 -9.89
N GLU A 326 9.54 1.76 -8.78
CA GLU A 326 8.70 2.23 -7.67
C GLU A 326 9.21 3.56 -7.11
N GLY A 327 10.53 3.66 -6.93
CA GLY A 327 11.19 4.91 -6.51
C GLY A 327 11.06 6.06 -7.53
N GLN A 328 10.80 5.78 -8.81
CA GLN A 328 10.50 6.81 -9.80
C GLN A 328 9.01 7.16 -9.87
N LEU A 329 8.14 6.19 -9.65
CA LEU A 329 6.69 6.38 -9.59
C LEU A 329 6.29 7.27 -8.41
N SER A 330 6.95 7.15 -7.24
CA SER A 330 6.69 8.01 -6.06
C SER A 330 7.08 9.48 -6.26
N LYS A 331 8.09 9.76 -7.10
CA LYS A 331 8.63 11.12 -7.30
C LYS A 331 7.72 12.04 -8.08
N ALA A 332 6.93 11.51 -9.01
CA ALA A 332 6.03 12.31 -9.82
C ALA A 332 4.90 11.47 -10.38
N TRP A 333 3.71 12.06 -10.31
CA TRP A 333 2.47 11.43 -10.72
C TRP A 333 2.48 11.13 -12.22
N GLY A 334 2.43 9.84 -12.56
CA GLY A 334 2.39 9.33 -13.92
C GLY A 334 2.96 7.91 -13.96
N PHE A 335 2.38 7.07 -14.81
CA PHE A 335 2.83 5.68 -14.99
C PHE A 335 4.05 5.59 -15.91
N ASP A 336 4.15 6.49 -16.89
CA ASP A 336 5.33 6.61 -17.76
C ASP A 336 6.42 7.42 -17.02
N PHE A 337 6.96 6.81 -15.96
CA PHE A 337 7.88 7.42 -15.00
C PHE A 337 9.19 7.93 -15.62
N TYR A 338 9.53 7.48 -16.82
CA TYR A 338 10.71 7.93 -17.56
C TYR A 338 10.51 9.28 -18.27
N LEU A 339 9.28 9.83 -18.28
CA LEU A 339 9.03 11.17 -18.79
C LEU A 339 9.48 12.25 -17.79
N GLN A 340 9.68 13.46 -18.31
CA GLN A 340 10.13 14.59 -17.52
C GLN A 340 9.13 14.94 -16.42
N SER A 341 9.62 15.05 -15.19
CA SER A 341 8.83 15.57 -14.06
C SER A 341 8.70 17.09 -14.17
N GLN A 342 7.47 17.59 -14.02
CA GLN A 342 7.16 19.02 -13.98
C GLN A 342 6.17 19.34 -12.86
N LEU A 343 6.15 20.58 -12.39
CA LEU A 343 5.14 21.07 -11.46
C LEU A 343 3.83 21.35 -12.20
N MET A 344 2.72 20.82 -11.68
CA MET A 344 1.36 21.17 -12.10
C MET A 344 0.59 21.79 -10.94
N LEU A 345 -0.18 22.83 -11.27
CA LEU A 345 -1.11 23.46 -10.34
C LEU A 345 -2.54 23.16 -10.76
N LEU A 346 -3.34 22.71 -9.80
CA LEU A 346 -4.73 22.34 -9.98
C LEU A 346 -5.62 23.23 -9.11
N ARG A 347 -6.80 23.54 -9.64
CA ARG A 347 -7.92 24.12 -8.89
C ARG A 347 -9.08 23.13 -8.92
N PHE A 348 -9.72 22.94 -7.77
CA PHE A 348 -11.01 22.26 -7.65
C PHE A 348 -12.05 23.22 -7.10
N VAL A 349 -13.28 23.14 -7.64
CA VAL A 349 -14.42 23.86 -7.06
C VAL A 349 -14.63 23.40 -5.61
N ARG A 350 -14.76 24.34 -4.66
CA ARG A 350 -14.82 24.05 -3.21
C ARG A 350 -15.74 22.88 -2.83
N ASN A 351 -17.01 22.91 -3.25
CA ASN A 351 -17.98 21.88 -2.91
C ASN A 351 -17.60 20.48 -3.45
N TYR A 352 -17.01 20.41 -4.65
CA TYR A 352 -16.54 19.14 -5.20
C TYR A 352 -15.31 18.63 -4.44
N HIS A 353 -14.40 19.54 -4.08
CA HIS A 353 -13.25 19.20 -3.27
C HIS A 353 -13.65 18.56 -1.93
N ASP A 354 -14.55 19.22 -1.19
CA ASP A 354 -14.93 18.80 0.17
C ASP A 354 -15.56 17.41 0.19
N ARG A 355 -16.26 17.05 -0.89
CA ARG A 355 -16.97 15.76 -1.00
C ARG A 355 -16.12 14.64 -1.59
N TYR A 356 -15.23 14.94 -2.54
CA TYR A 356 -14.63 13.91 -3.40
C TYR A 356 -13.09 13.94 -3.49
N ILE A 357 -12.44 15.02 -3.05
CA ILE A 357 -10.99 15.18 -3.15
C ILE A 357 -10.34 15.23 -1.77
N GLN A 358 -10.92 15.97 -0.84
CA GLN A 358 -10.48 16.02 0.54
C GLN A 358 -10.41 14.61 1.14
N HIS A 359 -9.38 14.34 1.95
CA HIS A 359 -9.14 13.05 2.62
C HIS A 359 -8.96 11.83 1.70
N THR A 360 -8.62 12.07 0.43
CA THR A 360 -8.31 10.97 -0.49
C THR A 360 -6.84 11.00 -0.89
N PHE A 361 -6.24 9.81 -1.01
CA PHE A 361 -4.91 9.70 -1.57
C PHE A 361 -4.96 9.83 -3.10
N ARG A 362 -3.98 10.55 -3.66
CA ARG A 362 -3.85 10.78 -5.10
C ARG A 362 -2.47 10.46 -5.60
N HIS A 363 -1.47 10.99 -4.89
CA HIS A 363 -0.05 10.80 -5.12
C HIS A 363 0.72 11.43 -3.95
N GLU A 364 1.94 10.97 -3.66
CA GLU A 364 2.77 11.51 -2.57
C GLU A 364 3.06 13.02 -2.72
N THR A 365 3.24 13.47 -3.96
CA THR A 365 3.51 14.88 -4.27
C THR A 365 2.26 15.75 -4.40
N PHE A 366 1.06 15.16 -4.29
CA PHE A 366 -0.21 15.88 -4.42
C PHE A 366 -0.57 16.57 -3.10
N GLN A 367 -0.35 17.88 -3.03
CA GLN A 367 -0.40 18.65 -1.79
C GLN A 367 -1.30 19.87 -1.93
N ALA A 368 -2.17 20.09 -0.94
CA ALA A 368 -2.98 21.29 -0.86
C ALA A 368 -2.08 22.52 -0.64
N ILE A 369 -2.42 23.62 -1.30
CA ILE A 369 -1.74 24.90 -1.19
C ILE A 369 -2.77 26.02 -1.06
N SER A 370 -2.35 27.16 -0.50
CA SER A 370 -3.13 28.39 -0.49
C SER A 370 -3.17 29.05 -1.86
N TYR A 371 -4.17 29.92 -2.05
CA TYR A 371 -4.25 30.80 -3.21
C TYR A 371 -2.96 31.63 -3.42
N GLN A 372 -2.39 32.21 -2.35
CA GLN A 372 -1.15 32.99 -2.47
C GLN A 372 0.05 32.12 -2.86
N GLN A 373 0.11 30.87 -2.40
CA GLN A 373 1.13 29.92 -2.83
C GLN A 373 0.98 29.58 -4.31
N ALA A 374 -0.25 29.36 -4.81
CA ALA A 374 -0.49 29.13 -6.23
C ALA A 374 0.01 30.32 -7.08
N GLN A 375 -0.29 31.56 -6.65
CA GLN A 375 0.19 32.77 -7.32
C GLN A 375 1.73 32.85 -7.35
N ARG A 376 2.39 32.54 -6.23
CA ARG A 376 3.86 32.51 -6.13
C ARG A 376 4.47 31.45 -7.05
N LEU A 377 3.89 30.26 -7.09
CA LEU A 377 4.38 29.15 -7.91
C LEU A 377 4.26 29.46 -9.40
N ILE A 378 3.17 30.11 -9.84
CA ILE A 378 3.03 30.59 -11.23
C ILE A 378 4.18 31.53 -11.59
N ARG A 379 4.50 32.51 -10.72
CA ARG A 379 5.60 33.47 -10.95
C ARG A 379 6.97 32.79 -11.02
N GLN A 380 7.20 31.79 -10.18
CA GLN A 380 8.49 31.10 -10.09
C GLN A 380 8.73 30.12 -11.26
N HIS A 381 7.68 29.41 -11.70
CA HIS A 381 7.82 28.28 -12.64
C HIS A 381 7.32 28.59 -14.05
N THR A 382 6.92 29.83 -14.34
CA THR A 382 6.53 30.28 -15.69
C THR A 382 7.49 31.39 -16.14
N PRO A 383 8.61 31.06 -16.81
CA PRO A 383 9.65 32.04 -17.16
C PRO A 383 9.21 33.03 -18.24
N GLN A 384 8.29 32.62 -19.12
CA GLN A 384 7.80 33.48 -20.20
C GLN A 384 6.78 34.49 -19.65
N LEU A 385 7.14 35.77 -19.65
CA LEU A 385 6.33 36.84 -19.05
C LEU A 385 4.88 36.91 -19.60
N PRO A 386 4.62 36.79 -20.91
CA PRO A 386 3.24 36.81 -21.43
C PRO A 386 2.39 35.64 -20.90
N GLN A 387 2.96 34.43 -20.85
CA GLN A 387 2.29 33.25 -20.31
C GLN A 387 2.04 33.42 -18.80
N GLN A 388 3.03 33.91 -18.06
CA GLN A 388 2.92 34.16 -16.64
C GLN A 388 1.79 35.13 -16.32
N GLN A 389 1.72 36.26 -17.03
CA GLN A 389 0.65 37.26 -16.87
C GLN A 389 -0.72 36.66 -17.20
N ALA A 390 -0.83 35.86 -18.27
CA ALA A 390 -2.07 35.19 -18.63
C ALA A 390 -2.54 34.20 -17.55
N LEU A 391 -1.62 33.41 -16.98
CA LEU A 391 -1.94 32.48 -15.88
C LEU A 391 -2.34 33.21 -14.60
N LEU A 392 -1.68 34.33 -14.28
CA LEU A 392 -2.05 35.16 -13.13
C LEU A 392 -3.44 35.79 -13.31
N LYS A 393 -3.78 36.23 -14.53
CA LYS A 393 -5.12 36.73 -14.85
C LYS A 393 -6.19 35.64 -14.71
N VAL A 394 -5.89 34.42 -15.16
CA VAL A 394 -6.75 33.26 -14.94
C VAL A 394 -6.98 33.04 -13.46
N LEU A 395 -5.91 32.98 -12.65
CA LEU A 395 -6.01 32.73 -11.22
C LEU A 395 -6.83 33.82 -10.52
N ALA A 396 -6.61 35.09 -10.88
CA ALA A 396 -7.37 36.24 -10.36
C ALA A 396 -8.88 36.18 -10.67
N ALA A 397 -9.27 35.46 -11.72
CA ALA A 397 -10.66 35.22 -12.07
C ALA A 397 -11.27 33.96 -11.41
N ARG A 398 -10.64 33.43 -10.35
CA ARG A 398 -11.11 32.27 -9.58
C ARG A 398 -11.30 32.62 -8.11
N SER A 399 -12.20 31.90 -7.44
CA SER A 399 -12.47 32.15 -6.03
C SER A 399 -11.27 31.78 -5.17
N HIS A 400 -10.91 32.65 -4.24
CA HIS A 400 -9.86 32.39 -3.27
C HIS A 400 -10.22 31.24 -2.31
N GLU A 401 -11.51 30.91 -2.21
CA GLU A 401 -12.03 29.83 -1.37
C GLU A 401 -12.00 28.45 -2.07
N ASP A 402 -11.71 28.41 -3.37
CA ASP A 402 -11.52 27.15 -4.07
C ASP A 402 -10.30 26.39 -3.52
N ALA A 403 -10.27 25.08 -3.76
CA ALA A 403 -9.17 24.27 -3.30
C ALA A 403 -8.06 24.24 -4.35
N TYR A 404 -6.85 24.63 -3.95
CA TYR A 404 -5.68 24.66 -4.81
C TYR A 404 -4.70 23.57 -4.41
N TYR A 405 -4.10 22.94 -5.42
CA TYR A 405 -3.15 21.86 -5.22
C TYR A 405 -1.93 22.05 -6.10
N ARG A 406 -0.79 21.59 -5.58
CA ARG A 406 0.40 21.32 -6.38
C ARG A 406 0.60 19.82 -6.52
N VAL A 407 1.19 19.40 -7.63
CA VAL A 407 1.64 18.03 -7.83
C VAL A 407 2.80 18.01 -8.82
N ASN A 408 3.82 17.19 -8.57
CA ASN A 408 4.81 16.88 -9.60
C ASN A 408 4.23 15.78 -10.48
N TYR A 409 4.23 15.95 -11.79
CA TYR A 409 3.66 15.00 -12.74
C TYR A 409 4.61 14.71 -13.89
N ARG A 410 4.41 13.57 -14.55
CA ARG A 410 5.14 13.16 -15.75
C ARG A 410 4.53 13.85 -16.98
N HIS A 411 5.23 14.86 -17.48
CA HIS A 411 4.77 15.67 -18.59
C HIS A 411 4.64 14.83 -19.88
N GLY A 412 3.47 14.87 -20.52
CA GLY A 412 3.16 14.08 -21.71
C GLY A 412 2.58 12.69 -21.43
N ASP A 413 2.47 12.27 -20.17
CA ASP A 413 1.87 10.97 -19.82
C ASP A 413 0.36 10.97 -20.07
N ASN A 414 -0.11 10.01 -20.86
CA ASN A 414 -1.52 9.86 -21.19
C ASN A 414 -2.37 9.48 -19.96
N ASN A 415 -1.82 8.75 -19.00
CA ASN A 415 -2.53 8.35 -17.78
C ASN A 415 -2.91 9.55 -16.91
N VAL A 416 -1.99 10.52 -16.80
CA VAL A 416 -2.26 11.78 -16.10
C VAL A 416 -3.37 12.54 -16.82
N MET A 417 -3.29 12.60 -18.16
CA MET A 417 -4.32 13.26 -18.96
C MET A 417 -5.70 12.60 -18.78
N MET A 418 -5.80 11.27 -18.86
CA MET A 418 -7.08 10.58 -18.65
C MET A 418 -7.68 10.87 -17.28
N ARG A 419 -6.86 10.93 -16.21
CA ARG A 419 -7.36 11.24 -14.87
C ARG A 419 -7.82 12.69 -14.74
N LEU A 420 -7.08 13.64 -15.31
CA LEU A 420 -7.50 15.05 -15.35
C LEU A 420 -8.83 15.21 -16.09
N ARG A 421 -9.05 14.45 -17.18
CA ARG A 421 -10.32 14.48 -17.91
C ARG A 421 -11.49 14.02 -17.07
N ALA A 422 -11.30 13.00 -16.22
CA ALA A 422 -12.33 12.46 -15.34
C ALA A 422 -12.80 13.43 -14.24
N TRP A 423 -12.01 14.44 -13.89
CA TRP A 423 -12.41 15.48 -12.92
C TRP A 423 -13.07 16.70 -13.55
N ARG A 424 -13.11 16.79 -14.89
CA ARG A 424 -13.80 17.89 -15.56
C ARG A 424 -15.32 17.79 -15.33
N PRO A 425 -16.05 18.92 -15.27
CA PRO A 425 -15.55 20.30 -15.30
C PRO A 425 -15.19 20.86 -13.90
N LYS A 426 -15.13 20.02 -12.87
CA LYS A 426 -14.95 20.44 -11.47
C LYS A 426 -13.49 20.68 -11.06
N ALA A 427 -12.56 20.25 -11.90
CA ALA A 427 -11.14 20.55 -11.80
C ALA A 427 -10.63 21.34 -13.01
N GLU A 428 -9.63 22.19 -12.78
CA GLU A 428 -8.97 23.01 -13.79
C GLU A 428 -7.45 22.95 -13.59
N VAL A 429 -6.71 22.74 -14.69
CA VAL A 429 -5.25 22.92 -14.70
C VAL A 429 -4.94 24.40 -14.84
N LEU A 430 -4.28 24.97 -13.84
CA LEU A 430 -3.84 26.36 -13.84
C LEU A 430 -2.46 26.52 -14.50
N SER A 431 -1.54 25.58 -14.28
CA SER A 431 -0.16 25.63 -14.77
C SER A 431 0.37 24.19 -14.90
N PRO A 432 1.27 23.86 -15.86
CA PRO A 432 1.96 24.75 -16.80
C PRO A 432 1.09 25.23 -17.97
N TRP A 433 1.57 26.25 -18.68
CA TRP A 433 0.82 26.95 -19.74
C TRP A 433 0.38 26.01 -20.86
N ASP A 434 1.30 25.23 -21.40
CA ASP A 434 1.09 24.33 -22.52
C ASP A 434 0.07 23.22 -22.19
N LEU A 435 0.15 22.60 -21.01
CA LEU A 435 -0.83 21.62 -20.57
C LEU A 435 -2.22 22.25 -20.43
N ARG A 436 -2.30 23.46 -19.86
CA ARG A 436 -3.56 24.21 -19.75
C ARG A 436 -4.14 24.48 -21.14
N GLN A 437 -3.34 24.96 -22.09
CA GLN A 437 -3.80 25.25 -23.45
C GLN A 437 -4.29 23.98 -24.15
N LYS A 438 -3.58 22.86 -24.00
CA LYS A 438 -3.99 21.57 -24.54
C LYS A 438 -5.35 21.14 -24.00
N ILE A 439 -5.57 21.24 -22.69
CA ILE A 439 -6.87 20.89 -22.08
C ILE A 439 -7.98 21.84 -22.53
N ALA A 440 -7.70 23.13 -22.63
CA ALA A 440 -8.66 24.11 -23.13
C ALA A 440 -9.07 23.81 -24.59
N ALA A 441 -8.11 23.46 -25.44
CA ALA A 441 -8.36 23.05 -26.82
C ALA A 441 -9.18 21.75 -26.90
N ASP A 442 -8.85 20.74 -26.08
CA ASP A 442 -9.62 19.49 -25.99
C ASP A 442 -11.09 19.77 -25.61
N VAL A 443 -11.33 20.63 -24.61
CA VAL A 443 -12.68 21.00 -24.17
C VAL A 443 -13.43 21.79 -25.23
N ALA A 444 -12.76 22.70 -25.94
CA ALA A 444 -13.37 23.46 -27.02
C ALA A 444 -13.77 22.56 -28.19
N ALA A 445 -12.91 21.61 -28.58
CA ALA A 445 -13.23 20.62 -29.60
C ALA A 445 -14.39 19.71 -29.18
N GLU A 446 -14.37 19.23 -27.93
CA GLU A 446 -15.46 18.44 -27.34
C GLU A 446 -16.79 19.21 -27.37
N PHE A 447 -16.79 20.50 -27.00
CA PHE A 447 -17.96 21.35 -27.05
C PHE A 447 -18.55 21.48 -28.46
N GLN A 448 -17.72 21.64 -29.50
CA GLN A 448 -18.20 21.76 -30.87
C GLN A 448 -18.97 20.51 -31.33
N LEU A 449 -18.57 19.31 -30.90
CA LEU A 449 -19.29 18.07 -31.24
C LEU A 449 -20.76 18.08 -30.80
N TYR A 450 -21.06 18.72 -29.67
CA TYR A 450 -22.42 18.84 -29.13
C TYR A 450 -23.15 20.11 -29.58
N HIS A 451 -22.40 21.14 -30.00
CA HIS A 451 -22.97 22.41 -30.45
C HIS A 451 -23.33 22.40 -31.93
N ASP A 452 -22.49 21.82 -32.79
CA ASP A 452 -22.73 21.72 -34.23
C ASP A 452 -23.85 20.73 -34.57
N SER A 453 -24.14 19.77 -33.68
CA SER A 453 -25.29 18.88 -33.80
C SER A 453 -26.64 19.55 -33.55
N GLN A 454 -26.68 20.86 -33.24
CA GLN A 454 -27.90 21.70 -33.26
C GLN A 454 -28.14 22.39 -34.62
N LYS A 455 -27.31 22.14 -35.64
CA LYS A 455 -27.47 22.64 -37.02
C LYS A 455 -27.84 21.58 -38.06
N LEU A 456 -28.04 20.34 -37.63
CA LEU A 456 -28.70 19.26 -38.38
C LEU A 456 -30.14 19.11 -37.86
#